data_AF-A0A2D9FYS4-F1
#
_entry.id   AF-A0A2D9FYS4-F1
#
_cell.length_a   1.000
_cell.length_b   1.000
_cell.length_c   1.000
_cell.angle_alpha   90.00
_cell.angle_beta   90.00
_cell.angle_gamma   90.00
#
_symmetry.space_group_name_H-M   'P 1'
#
loop_
_entity.id
_entity.type
_entity.pdbx_description
1 polymer ?
#
loop_
_entity_poly.entity_id
_entity_poly.type
_entity_poly.pdbx_seq_one_letter_code
_entity_poly.pdbx_strand_id
1 'polypeptide(L)'
;MFKQIEVNIGGKSKEQKIVNVLLTLATGILTLIFPNFLYLIAGGYLLALGLMFIAFRFPGGVAALPIVAGILIFIFPELIPFTFAGFLGLFGLLMLFGLSLSVLGIITLIIAIGIIMNPDSVAYFIAFFMLTYAVSNLIQFYKQWKNKGPKEKGDGEIVIE
;
A
#
# COMPACT_ATOMS: atom_id res chain seq x y z
N MET A 1 -16.83 -15.81 26.74
CA MET A 1 -17.50 -16.09 25.46
C MET A 1 -17.17 -14.93 24.52
N PHE A 2 -16.09 -15.03 23.74
CA PHE A 2 -15.64 -13.95 22.86
C PHE A 2 -16.47 -14.00 21.57
N LYS A 3 -17.36 -13.03 21.40
CA LYS A 3 -18.13 -12.85 20.17
C LYS A 3 -17.14 -12.34 19.11
N GLN A 4 -16.68 -13.24 18.24
CA GLN A 4 -15.89 -12.87 17.08
C GLN A 4 -16.76 -11.93 16.22
N ILE A 5 -16.35 -10.67 16.14
CA ILE A 5 -16.88 -9.74 15.16
C ILE A 5 -16.29 -10.20 13.83
N GLU A 6 -16.97 -11.12 13.15
CA GLU A 6 -16.73 -11.35 11.73
C GLU A 6 -17.11 -10.07 11.00
N VAL A 7 -16.10 -9.24 10.74
CA VAL A 7 -16.20 -8.20 9.73
C VAL A 7 -16.35 -8.93 8.41
N ASN A 8 -17.60 -9.10 7.96
CA ASN A 8 -17.90 -9.55 6.62
C ASN A 8 -17.42 -8.45 5.67
N ILE A 9 -16.15 -8.54 5.28
CA ILE A 9 -15.57 -7.72 4.22
C ILE A 9 -16.29 -8.16 2.96
N GLY A 10 -17.34 -7.42 2.59
CA GLY A 10 -18.05 -7.58 1.33
C GLY A 10 -17.02 -7.79 0.23
N GLY A 11 -16.99 -9.00 -0.31
CA GLY A 11 -15.89 -9.46 -1.15
C GLY A 11 -15.72 -8.49 -2.32
N LYS A 12 -14.55 -7.85 -2.40
CA LYS A 12 -14.20 -7.00 -3.55
C LYS A 12 -14.56 -7.74 -4.83
N SER A 13 -15.36 -7.10 -5.69
CA SER A 13 -15.80 -7.75 -6.93
C SER A 13 -14.57 -8.16 -7.75
N LYS A 14 -14.67 -9.25 -8.53
CA LYS A 14 -13.55 -9.73 -9.36
C LYS A 14 -13.01 -8.62 -10.27
N GLU A 15 -13.90 -7.76 -10.75
CA GLU A 15 -13.59 -6.59 -11.56
C GLU A 15 -12.72 -5.58 -10.82
N GLN A 16 -13.09 -5.20 -9.58
CA GLN A 16 -12.28 -4.30 -8.75
C GLN A 16 -10.88 -4.87 -8.47
N LYS A 17 -10.78 -6.20 -8.29
CA LYS A 17 -9.48 -6.86 -8.06
C LYS A 17 -8.60 -6.81 -9.31
N ILE A 18 -9.16 -7.08 -10.49
CA ILE A 18 -8.44 -6.99 -11.77
C ILE A 18 -8.03 -5.55 -12.07
N VAL A 19 -8.94 -4.60 -11.92
CA VAL A 19 -8.65 -3.17 -12.13
C VAL A 19 -7.54 -2.71 -11.18
N ASN A 20 -7.60 -3.07 -9.90
CA ASN A 20 -6.55 -2.70 -8.94
C ASN A 20 -5.18 -3.31 -9.30
N VAL A 21 -5.15 -4.56 -9.77
CA VAL A 21 -3.92 -5.22 -10.23
C VAL A 21 -3.34 -4.49 -11.44
N LEU A 22 -4.17 -4.22 -12.46
CA LEU A 22 -3.74 -3.50 -13.67
C LEU A 22 -3.26 -2.09 -13.36
N LEU A 23 -4.00 -1.36 -12.53
CA LEU A 23 -3.65 0.00 -12.12
C LEU A 23 -2.32 0.01 -11.36
N THR A 24 -2.13 -0.92 -10.42
CA THR A 24 -0.87 -1.03 -9.66
C THR A 24 0.30 -1.43 -10.56
N LEU A 25 0.10 -2.36 -11.50
CA LEU A 25 1.12 -2.76 -12.46
C LEU A 25 1.53 -1.60 -13.36
N ALA A 26 0.55 -0.91 -13.96
CA ALA A 26 0.79 0.25 -14.79
C ALA A 26 1.53 1.34 -14.02
N THR A 27 1.08 1.63 -12.78
CA THR A 27 1.72 2.62 -11.89
C THR A 27 3.15 2.22 -11.55
N GLY A 28 3.40 0.95 -11.24
CA GLY A 28 4.73 0.40 -10.95
C GLY A 28 5.68 0.53 -12.14
N ILE A 29 5.25 0.12 -13.33
CA ILE A 29 6.04 0.23 -14.57
C ILE A 29 6.30 1.69 -14.91
N LEU A 30 5.27 2.54 -14.82
CA LEU A 30 5.38 3.95 -15.16
C LEU A 30 6.32 4.70 -14.20
N THR A 31 6.32 4.34 -12.91
CA THR A 31 7.27 4.84 -11.91
C THR A 31 8.71 4.41 -12.21
N LEU A 32 8.90 3.22 -12.79
CA LEU A 32 10.22 2.69 -13.11
C LEU A 32 10.82 3.35 -14.36
N ILE A 33 9.98 3.68 -15.36
CA ILE A 33 10.37 4.41 -16.58
C ILE A 33 10.51 5.92 -16.30
N PHE A 34 9.59 6.47 -15.52
CA PHE A 34 9.53 7.89 -15.17
C PHE A 34 9.50 8.03 -13.64
N PRO A 35 10.67 8.10 -12.97
CA PRO A 35 10.73 8.26 -11.51
C PRO A 35 10.05 9.56 -11.05
N ASN A 36 10.06 10.59 -11.89
CA ASN A 36 9.32 11.84 -11.69
C ASN A 36 7.80 11.62 -11.58
N PHE A 37 7.24 10.54 -12.12
CA PHE A 37 5.80 10.29 -12.00
C PHE A 37 5.38 9.96 -10.56
N LEU A 38 6.33 9.55 -9.70
CA LEU A 38 6.09 9.22 -8.31
C LEU A 38 5.52 10.38 -7.49
N TYR A 39 6.00 11.61 -7.70
CA TYR A 39 5.48 12.75 -6.95
C TYR A 39 4.03 13.06 -7.31
N LEU A 40 3.64 12.83 -8.57
CA LEU A 40 2.28 13.04 -9.04
C LEU A 40 1.32 12.05 -8.35
N ILE A 41 1.74 10.79 -8.27
CA ILE A 41 0.98 9.73 -7.60
C ILE A 41 0.91 9.98 -6.09
N ALA A 42 2.05 10.22 -5.44
CA ALA A 42 2.13 10.41 -4.00
C ALA A 42 1.40 11.69 -3.55
N GLY A 43 1.65 12.82 -4.24
CA GLY A 43 0.98 14.09 -3.99
C GLY A 43 -0.53 13.99 -4.24
N GLY A 44 -0.94 13.40 -5.37
CA GLY A 44 -2.35 13.18 -5.69
C GLY A 44 -3.05 12.26 -4.68
N TYR A 45 -2.39 11.19 -4.25
CA TYR A 45 -2.90 10.30 -3.21
C TYR A 45 -3.09 11.03 -1.88
N LEU A 46 -2.12 11.84 -1.45
CA LEU A 46 -2.20 12.60 -0.20
C LEU A 46 -3.30 13.67 -0.24
N LEU A 47 -3.47 14.35 -1.37
CA LEU A 47 -4.60 15.27 -1.55
C LEU A 47 -5.95 14.53 -1.47
N ALA A 48 -6.08 13.39 -2.17
CA ALA A 48 -7.29 12.59 -2.12
C ALA A 48 -7.58 12.05 -0.71
N LEU A 49 -6.55 11.62 0.01
CA LEU A 49 -6.65 11.17 1.40
C LEU A 49 -7.12 12.30 2.32
N GLY A 50 -6.58 13.51 2.14
CA GLY A 50 -7.01 14.68 2.89
C GLY A 50 -8.46 15.09 2.61
N LEU A 51 -8.87 15.08 1.35
CA LEU A 51 -10.26 15.30 0.97
C LEU A 51 -11.19 14.23 1.57
N MET A 52 -10.74 12.97 1.58
CA MET A 52 -11.46 11.88 2.25
C MET A 52 -11.59 12.14 3.75
N PHE A 53 -10.54 12.61 4.44
CA PHE A 53 -10.60 12.93 5.86
C PHE A 53 -11.58 14.07 6.15
N ILE A 54 -11.65 15.08 5.28
CA ILE A 54 -12.68 16.13 5.35
C ILE A 54 -14.07 15.53 5.17
N ALA A 55 -14.26 14.68 4.16
CA ALA A 55 -15.55 14.05 3.88
C ALA A 55 -16.05 13.19 5.06
N PHE A 56 -15.15 12.48 5.74
CA PHE A 56 -15.46 11.67 6.92
C PHE A 56 -15.44 12.45 8.25
N ARG A 57 -15.37 13.79 8.21
CA ARG A 57 -15.40 14.68 9.38
C ARG A 57 -14.33 14.35 10.44
N PHE A 58 -13.13 13.96 10.00
CA PHE A 58 -11.99 13.89 10.91
C PHE A 58 -11.65 15.27 11.48
N PRO A 59 -11.01 15.36 12.67
CA PRO A 59 -10.54 16.62 13.23
C PRO A 59 -9.72 17.41 12.20
N GLY A 60 -10.03 18.70 12.04
CA GLY A 60 -9.45 19.52 10.96
C GLY A 60 -7.92 19.53 10.94
N GLY A 61 -7.27 19.47 12.10
CA GLY A 61 -5.81 19.35 12.20
C GLY A 61 -5.27 18.06 11.57
N VAL A 62 -5.97 16.94 11.74
CA VAL A 62 -5.58 15.64 11.16
C VAL A 62 -5.87 15.59 9.67
N ALA A 63 -6.97 16.20 9.23
CA ALA A 63 -7.33 16.28 7.81
C ALA A 63 -6.40 17.20 7.00
N ALA A 64 -5.88 18.25 7.62
CA ALA A 64 -4.96 19.19 6.97
C ALA A 64 -3.59 18.59 6.68
N LEU A 65 -3.09 17.68 7.53
CA LEU A 65 -1.77 17.05 7.38
C LEU A 65 -1.53 16.43 5.98
N PRO A 66 -2.37 15.50 5.48
CA PRO A 66 -2.17 14.93 4.16
C PRO A 66 -2.37 15.96 3.03
N ILE A 67 -3.24 16.96 3.19
CA ILE A 67 -3.41 18.01 2.17
C ILE A 67 -2.14 18.84 2.04
N VAL A 68 -1.63 19.36 3.16
CA VAL A 68 -0.42 20.17 3.20
C VAL A 68 0.79 19.37 2.73
N ALA A 69 0.92 18.11 3.17
CA ALA A 69 1.98 17.22 2.70
C ALA A 69 1.90 16.97 1.18
N GLY A 70 0.69 16.76 0.66
CA GLY A 70 0.46 16.60 -0.78
C GLY A 70 0.90 17.83 -1.57
N ILE A 71 0.47 19.03 -1.15
CA ILE A 71 0.87 20.30 -1.78
C ILE A 71 2.39 20.48 -1.71
N LEU A 72 3.01 20.24 -0.55
CA LEU A 72 4.46 20.35 -0.39
C LEU A 72 5.22 19.41 -1.30
N ILE A 73 4.75 18.17 -1.49
CA ILE A 73 5.37 17.21 -2.41
C ILE A 73 5.25 17.64 -3.87
N PHE A 74 4.14 18.30 -4.26
CA PHE A 74 4.01 18.86 -5.60
C PHE A 74 5.00 19.99 -5.86
N ILE A 75 5.24 20.85 -4.86
CA ILE A 75 6.17 21.99 -4.98
C ILE A 75 7.63 21.51 -4.85
N PHE A 76 7.88 20.57 -3.95
CA PHE A 76 9.21 20.05 -3.60
C PHE A 76 9.22 18.52 -3.66
N PRO A 77 9.31 17.93 -4.87
CA PRO A 77 9.33 16.48 -5.05
C PRO A 77 10.55 15.81 -4.40
N GLU A 78 11.62 16.57 -4.21
CA GLU A 78 12.84 16.16 -3.50
C GLU A 78 12.59 15.79 -2.03
N LEU A 79 11.46 16.19 -1.43
CA LEU A 79 11.10 15.82 -0.07
C LEU A 79 10.67 14.35 0.07
N ILE A 80 10.24 13.69 -1.02
CA ILE A 80 9.76 12.30 -0.98
C ILE A 80 10.85 11.34 -0.44
N PRO A 81 12.08 11.33 -0.99
CA PRO A 81 13.16 10.50 -0.45
C PRO A 81 13.41 10.72 1.04
N PHE A 82 13.50 11.97 1.49
CA PHE A 82 13.82 12.31 2.88
C PHE A 82 12.69 11.96 3.85
N THR A 83 11.44 12.24 3.48
CA THR A 83 10.27 11.90 4.31
C THR A 83 10.09 10.40 4.43
N PHE A 84 10.26 9.65 3.33
CA PHE A 84 10.19 8.20 3.32
C PHE A 84 11.35 7.56 4.11
N ALA A 85 12.58 8.06 3.93
CA ALA A 85 13.72 7.61 4.73
C ALA A 85 13.58 7.92 6.22
N GLY A 86 13.07 9.11 6.58
CA GLY A 86 12.77 9.46 7.97
C GLY A 86 11.73 8.53 8.60
N PHE A 87 10.67 8.21 7.85
CA PHE A 87 9.66 7.22 8.27
C PHE A 87 10.29 5.84 8.47
N LEU A 88 11.07 5.34 7.50
CA LEU A 88 11.75 4.04 7.61
C LEU A 88 12.76 4.03 8.77
N GLY A 89 13.49 5.12 8.99
CA GLY A 89 14.42 5.28 10.09
C GLY A 89 13.75 5.17 11.45
N LEU A 90 12.68 5.93 11.66
CA LEU A 90 11.89 5.86 12.89
C LEU A 90 11.27 4.47 13.08
N PHE A 91 10.69 3.91 12.03
CA PHE A 91 10.06 2.59 12.08
C PHE A 91 11.07 1.47 12.36
N GLY A 92 12.24 1.51 11.75
CA GLY A 92 13.33 0.57 11.99
C GLY A 92 13.86 0.66 13.43
N LEU A 93 13.98 1.86 13.99
CA LEU A 93 14.32 2.06 15.41
C LEU A 93 13.25 1.48 16.34
N LEU A 94 11.96 1.75 16.07
CA LEU A 94 10.87 1.20 16.87
C LEU A 94 10.86 -0.33 16.84
N MET A 95 11.12 -0.96 15.69
CA MET A 95 11.25 -2.42 15.60
C MET A 95 12.43 -2.98 16.39
N LEU A 96 13.57 -2.27 16.36
CA LEU A 96 14.76 -2.65 17.13
C LEU A 96 14.48 -2.65 18.63
N PHE A 97 13.82 -1.61 19.13
CA PHE A 97 13.45 -1.51 20.55
C PHE A 97 12.28 -2.42 20.94
N GLY A 98 11.45 -2.83 19.98
CA GLY A 98 10.32 -3.74 20.17
C GLY A 98 10.70 -5.22 20.35
N LEU A 99 12.00 -5.57 20.36
CA LEU A 99 12.60 -6.89 20.64
C LEU A 99 12.19 -8.09 19.75
N SER A 100 11.07 -8.01 19.03
CA SER A 100 10.48 -9.12 18.27
C SER A 100 10.95 -9.20 16.81
N LEU A 101 11.34 -8.07 16.21
CA LEU A 101 11.67 -7.95 14.79
C LEU A 101 13.02 -7.25 14.56
N SER A 102 13.97 -7.42 15.48
CA SER A 102 15.24 -6.67 15.47
C SER A 102 16.02 -6.80 14.15
N VAL A 103 16.08 -8.00 13.55
CA VAL A 103 16.72 -8.21 12.24
C VAL A 103 16.04 -7.39 11.14
N LEU A 104 14.70 -7.39 11.12
CA LEU A 104 13.91 -6.62 10.17
C LEU A 104 14.12 -5.11 10.39
N GLY A 105 14.23 -4.69 11.66
CA GLY A 105 14.56 -3.32 12.04
C GLY A 105 15.91 -2.85 11.49
N ILE A 106 16.96 -3.68 11.62
CA ILE A 106 18.30 -3.39 11.08
C ILE A 106 18.23 -3.22 9.55
N ILE A 107 17.57 -4.15 8.85
CA ILE A 107 17.42 -4.06 7.39
C ILE A 107 16.70 -2.76 6.99
N THR A 108 15.64 -2.41 7.73
CA THR A 108 14.86 -1.19 7.49
C THR A 108 15.72 0.06 7.65
N LEU A 109 16.60 0.10 8.67
CA LEU A 109 17.54 1.21 8.87
C LEU A 109 18.59 1.30 7.75
N ILE A 110 19.13 0.17 7.31
CA ILE A 110 20.09 0.13 6.19
C ILE A 110 19.45 0.71 4.93
N ILE A 111 18.19 0.35 4.63
CA ILE A 111 17.46 0.88 3.49
C ILE A 111 17.23 2.39 3.65
N ALA A 112 16.85 2.86 4.84
CA ALA A 112 16.67 4.28 5.12
C ALA A 112 17.95 5.09 4.86
N ILE A 113 19.10 4.60 5.34
CA ILE A 113 20.40 5.23 5.09
C ILE A 113 20.74 5.20 3.59
N GLY A 114 20.50 4.07 2.92
CA GLY A 114 20.71 3.93 1.48
C GLY A 114 19.93 4.97 0.66
N ILE A 115 18.70 5.27 1.07
CA ILE A 115 17.86 6.29 0.43
C ILE A 115 18.40 7.71 0.69
N ILE A 116 18.87 8.01 1.89
CA ILE A 116 19.49 9.32 2.18
C ILE A 116 20.75 9.52 1.33
N MET A 117 21.56 8.47 1.19
CA MET A 117 22.80 8.52 0.40
C MET A 117 22.54 8.59 -1.10
N ASN A 118 21.44 8.01 -1.58
CA ASN A 118 21.04 8.02 -2.99
C ASN A 118 19.53 8.28 -3.10
N PRO A 119 19.09 9.55 -3.09
CA PRO A 119 17.67 9.92 -3.06
C PRO A 119 16.85 9.33 -4.21
N ASP A 120 17.43 9.24 -5.40
CA ASP A 120 16.79 8.66 -6.60
C ASP A 120 16.42 7.19 -6.42
N SER A 121 17.09 6.48 -5.49
CA SER A 121 16.82 5.07 -5.21
C SER A 121 15.40 4.81 -4.70
N VAL A 122 14.76 5.82 -4.08
CA VAL A 122 13.43 5.68 -3.48
C VAL A 122 12.37 5.28 -4.51
N ALA A 123 12.46 5.80 -5.73
CA ALA A 123 11.52 5.48 -6.79
C ALA A 123 11.60 4.01 -7.20
N TYR A 124 12.81 3.44 -7.25
CA TYR A 124 13.01 2.02 -7.54
C TYR A 124 12.51 1.13 -6.39
N PHE A 125 12.74 1.52 -5.14
CA PHE A 125 12.20 0.79 -3.99
C PHE A 125 10.67 0.78 -4.01
N ILE A 126 10.03 1.93 -4.22
CA ILE A 126 8.57 2.05 -4.28
C ILE A 126 8.01 1.27 -5.48
N ALA A 127 8.64 1.36 -6.65
CA ALA A 127 8.26 0.57 -7.82
C ALA A 127 8.38 -0.94 -7.55
N PHE A 128 9.46 -1.40 -6.91
CA PHE A 128 9.65 -2.80 -6.54
C PHE A 128 8.56 -3.30 -5.59
N PHE A 129 8.20 -2.52 -4.57
CA PHE A 129 7.09 -2.83 -3.68
C PHE A 129 5.76 -2.92 -4.43
N MET A 130 5.47 -1.95 -5.32
CA MET A 130 4.24 -1.96 -6.13
C MET A 130 4.16 -3.19 -7.03
N LEU A 131 5.27 -3.57 -7.68
CA LEU A 131 5.32 -4.76 -8.53
C LEU A 131 5.13 -6.04 -7.71
N THR A 132 5.79 -6.15 -6.57
CA THR A 132 5.66 -7.31 -5.68
C THR A 132 4.23 -7.45 -5.15
N TYR A 133 3.59 -6.32 -4.80
CA TYR A 133 2.18 -6.29 -4.40
C TYR A 133 1.23 -6.67 -5.55
N ALA A 134 1.47 -6.16 -6.76
CA ALA A 134 0.69 -6.51 -7.93
C ALA A 134 0.80 -8.01 -8.28
N VAL A 135 2.02 -8.58 -8.25
CA VAL A 135 2.25 -10.02 -8.44
C VAL A 135 1.55 -10.83 -7.36
N SER A 136 1.65 -10.43 -6.09
CA SER A 136 0.96 -11.10 -4.97
C SER A 136 -0.55 -11.12 -5.17
N ASN A 137 -1.13 -9.99 -5.59
CA ASN A 137 -2.55 -9.90 -5.91
C ASN A 137 -2.96 -10.74 -7.11
N LEU A 138 -2.11 -10.82 -8.14
CA LEU A 138 -2.32 -11.65 -9.32
C LEU A 138 -2.32 -13.15 -8.95
N ILE A 139 -1.38 -13.58 -8.12
CA ILE A 139 -1.33 -14.96 -7.60
C ILE A 139 -2.59 -15.29 -6.81
N GLN A 140 -3.04 -14.39 -5.92
CA GLN A 140 -4.29 -14.59 -5.19
C GLN A 140 -5.51 -14.63 -6.10
N PHE A 141 -5.56 -13.80 -7.14
CA PHE A 141 -6.61 -13.85 -8.15
C PHE A 141 -6.60 -15.19 -8.89
N TYR A 142 -5.43 -15.65 -9.33
CA TYR A 142 -5.28 -16.94 -10.01
C TYR A 142 -5.69 -18.12 -9.12
N LYS A 143 -5.30 -18.13 -7.84
CA LYS A 143 -5.74 -19.15 -6.87
C LYS A 143 -7.26 -19.13 -6.67
N GLN A 144 -7.88 -17.96 -6.55
CA GLN A 144 -9.34 -17.82 -6.45
C GLN A 144 -10.07 -18.25 -7.73
N TRP A 145 -9.45 -18.08 -8.89
CA TRP A 145 -10.00 -18.52 -10.17
C TRP A 145 -9.87 -20.04 -10.34
N LYS A 146 -8.70 -20.62 -10.01
CA LYS A 146 -8.44 -22.07 -10.08
C LYS A 146 -9.26 -22.88 -9.05
N ASN A 147 -9.50 -22.33 -7.86
CA ASN A 147 -10.35 -22.96 -6.83
C ASN A 147 -11.87 -22.79 -7.10
N LYS A 148 -12.26 -22.30 -8.29
CA LYS A 148 -13.63 -22.41 -8.82
C LYS A 148 -13.78 -23.55 -9.84
N GLY A 149 -13.04 -24.65 -9.69
CA GLY A 149 -13.45 -25.96 -10.19
C GLY A 149 -14.72 -26.44 -9.46
N PRO A 150 -15.50 -27.38 -10.01
CA PRO A 150 -16.83 -27.72 -9.49
C PRO A 150 -16.74 -28.03 -8.00
N LYS A 151 -17.58 -27.36 -7.20
CA LYS A 151 -17.82 -27.76 -5.82
C LYS A 151 -18.39 -29.17 -5.88
N GLU A 152 -17.61 -30.18 -5.55
CA GLU A 152 -18.17 -31.46 -5.15
C GLU A 152 -19.10 -31.18 -3.96
N LYS A 153 -20.40 -31.31 -4.23
CA LYS A 153 -21.43 -31.47 -3.21
C LYS A 153 -21.16 -32.80 -2.52
N GLY A 154 -20.40 -32.76 -1.42
CA GLY A 154 -20.43 -33.80 -0.41
C GLY A 154 -21.45 -33.41 0.64
N ASP A 155 -22.56 -34.14 0.64
CA ASP A 155 -23.56 -34.25 1.71
C ASP A 155 -24.71 -33.22 1.71
N GLY A 156 -25.72 -33.53 0.90
CA GLY A 156 -26.89 -34.15 1.51
C GLY A 156 -28.15 -33.34 1.76
N GLU A 157 -28.19 -32.00 1.61
CA GLU A 157 -29.44 -31.27 1.82
C GLU A 157 -29.79 -30.30 0.68
N ILE A 158 -30.97 -30.57 0.10
CA ILE A 158 -31.70 -29.74 -0.84
C ILE A 158 -32.54 -28.80 0.01
N VAL A 159 -32.34 -27.48 -0.12
CA VAL A 159 -33.37 -26.51 0.25
C VAL A 159 -33.77 -25.76 -1.02
N ILE A 160 -35.05 -25.88 -1.34
CA ILE A 160 -35.72 -25.31 -2.52
C ILE A 160 -36.40 -24.00 -2.08
N GLU A 161 -36.40 -23.06 -3.03
CA GLU A 161 -37.02 -21.71 -3.07
C GLU A 161 -36.25 -20.55 -2.45
#